data_AF-E4UC41-F1
#
_entry.id   AF-E4UC41-F1
#
_cell.length_a   1.000
_cell.length_b   1.000
_cell.length_c   1.000
_cell.angle_alpha   90.00
_cell.angle_beta   90.00
_cell.angle_gamma   90.00
#
_symmetry.space_group_name_H-M   'P 1'
#
loop_
_entity.id
_entity.type
_entity.pdbx_description
1 polymer ?
#
loop_
_entity_poly.entity_id
_entity_poly.type
_entity_poly.pdbx_seq_one_letter_code
_entity_poly.pdbx_strand_id
1 'polypeptide(L)'
;MVDYVSKGLAIGKFVTNVVSDMSTATSTSKSNRYRASLAEENSRRADILHSERAERLRKEGLLDAGLFQMKAEMSGLSGISADLWIGQRYADTEREVEKAQSTRFSTVQRFLKEQQWLKQNATNSKVSGIVSSGGHGLTLAKDLFKDK
;
A
#
# COMPACT_ATOMS: atom_id res chain seq x y z
N MET A 1 -23.41 -6.86 53.25
CA MET A 1 -21.96 -6.77 52.96
C MET A 1 -21.57 -7.42 51.62
N VAL A 2 -22.28 -8.47 51.17
CA VAL A 2 -22.01 -9.20 49.90
C VAL A 2 -22.21 -8.32 48.64
N ASP A 3 -23.17 -7.40 48.68
CA ASP A 3 -23.61 -6.59 47.53
C ASP A 3 -22.56 -5.54 47.06
N TYR A 4 -21.79 -4.96 47.99
CA TYR A 4 -20.73 -3.98 47.66
C TYR A 4 -19.51 -4.63 47.02
N VAL A 5 -19.18 -5.87 47.41
CA VAL A 5 -18.04 -6.62 46.86
C VAL A 5 -18.36 -7.09 45.43
N SER A 6 -19.61 -7.56 45.19
CA SER A 6 -20.10 -7.93 43.85
C SER A 6 -20.07 -6.74 42.88
N LYS A 7 -20.62 -5.60 43.30
CA LYS A 7 -20.66 -4.36 42.50
C LYS A 7 -19.26 -3.79 42.23
N GLY A 8 -18.36 -3.83 43.21
CA GLY A 8 -16.96 -3.43 43.02
C GLY A 8 -16.22 -4.31 42.01
N LEU A 9 -16.47 -5.62 42.03
CA LEU A 9 -15.88 -6.56 41.07
C LEU A 9 -16.42 -6.34 39.65
N ALA A 10 -17.72 -6.07 39.49
CA ALA A 10 -18.34 -5.79 38.20
C ALA A 10 -17.81 -4.50 37.56
N ILE A 11 -17.67 -3.43 38.35
CA ILE A 11 -17.10 -2.16 37.90
C ILE A 11 -15.62 -2.33 37.55
N GLY A 12 -14.85 -3.07 38.36
CA GLY A 12 -13.44 -3.36 38.09
C GLY A 12 -13.23 -4.12 36.77
N LYS A 13 -14.06 -5.13 36.50
CA LYS A 13 -14.04 -5.87 35.22
C LYS A 13 -14.41 -4.98 34.04
N PHE A 14 -15.43 -4.14 34.18
CA PHE A 14 -15.83 -3.18 33.15
C PHE A 14 -14.69 -2.24 32.77
N VAL A 15 -14.07 -1.58 33.76
CA VAL A 15 -12.97 -0.63 33.51
C VAL A 15 -11.81 -1.32 32.82
N THR A 16 -11.43 -2.51 33.30
CA THR A 16 -10.31 -3.28 32.72
C THR A 16 -10.60 -3.64 31.25
N ASN A 17 -11.80 -4.14 30.96
CA ASN A 17 -12.19 -4.53 29.61
C ASN A 17 -12.25 -3.33 28.66
N VAL A 18 -12.89 -2.22 29.07
CA VAL A 18 -12.98 -1.01 28.25
C VAL A 18 -11.60 -0.41 27.96
N VAL A 19 -10.74 -0.31 28.97
CA VAL A 19 -9.37 0.19 28.79
C VAL A 19 -8.59 -0.73 27.86
N SER A 20 -8.73 -2.05 28.01
CA SER A 20 -8.06 -3.03 27.15
C SER A 20 -8.53 -2.94 25.69
N ASP A 21 -9.84 -2.83 25.44
CA ASP A 21 -10.40 -2.74 24.09
C ASP A 21 -10.05 -1.41 23.42
N MET A 22 -10.14 -0.30 24.16
CA MET A 22 -9.74 1.02 23.65
C MET A 22 -8.24 1.09 23.35
N SER A 23 -7.39 0.53 24.22
CA SER A 23 -5.93 0.49 23.99
C SER A 23 -5.58 -0.38 22.77
N THR A 24 -6.25 -1.52 22.60
CA THR A 24 -6.06 -2.41 21.45
C THR A 24 -6.54 -1.76 20.15
N ALA A 25 -7.72 -1.13 20.17
CA ALA A 25 -8.28 -0.39 19.05
C ALA A 25 -7.40 0.79 18.61
N THR A 26 -6.86 1.54 19.57
CA THR A 26 -5.97 2.69 19.29
C THR A 26 -4.61 2.24 18.77
N SER A 27 -4.02 1.18 19.35
CA SER A 27 -2.77 0.58 18.85
C SER A 27 -2.94 0.07 17.42
N THR A 28 -4.01 -0.68 17.15
CA THR A 28 -4.33 -1.20 15.82
C THR A 28 -4.54 -0.07 14.81
N SER A 29 -5.26 1.00 15.21
CA SER A 29 -5.45 2.18 14.37
C SER A 29 -4.14 2.90 14.05
N LYS A 30 -3.23 3.06 15.04
CA LYS A 30 -1.90 3.66 14.83
C LYS A 30 -1.04 2.80 13.89
N SER A 31 -1.01 1.48 14.10
CA SER A 31 -0.33 0.53 13.23
C SER A 31 -0.82 0.62 11.79
N ASN A 32 -2.15 0.62 11.58
CA ASN A 32 -2.73 0.74 10.24
C ASN A 32 -2.41 2.08 9.57
N ARG A 33 -2.39 3.19 10.32
CA ARG A 33 -1.96 4.51 9.81
C ARG A 33 -0.49 4.50 9.38
N TYR A 34 0.39 3.89 10.18
CA TYR A 34 1.80 3.78 9.85
C TYR A 34 2.03 2.92 8.60
N ARG A 35 1.32 1.79 8.48
CA ARG A 35 1.36 0.97 7.26
C ARG A 35 0.83 1.74 6.05
N ALA A 36 -0.20 2.59 6.24
CA ALA A 36 -0.71 3.43 5.15
C ALA A 36 0.33 4.46 4.70
N SER A 37 1.09 5.07 5.61
CA SER A 37 2.19 5.96 5.21
C SER A 37 3.31 5.21 4.49
N LEU A 38 3.62 3.98 4.90
CA LEU A 38 4.59 3.14 4.19
C LEU A 38 4.12 2.77 2.79
N ALA A 39 2.84 2.42 2.62
CA ALA A 39 2.26 2.13 1.31
C ALA A 39 2.32 3.37 0.38
N GLU A 40 2.08 4.57 0.92
CA GLU A 40 2.23 5.82 0.18
C GLU A 40 3.69 6.04 -0.25
N GLU A 41 4.65 5.88 0.66
CA GLU A 41 6.05 6.03 0.33
C GLU A 41 6.52 5.00 -0.71
N ASN A 42 6.08 3.76 -0.58
CA ASN A 42 6.34 2.70 -1.56
C ASN A 42 5.73 3.02 -2.92
N SER A 43 4.55 3.64 -2.97
CA SER A 43 3.96 4.09 -4.23
C SER A 43 4.83 5.14 -4.92
N ARG A 44 5.38 6.11 -4.17
CA ARG A 44 6.27 7.15 -4.71
C ARG A 44 7.61 6.56 -5.16
N ARG A 45 8.19 5.66 -4.37
CA ARG A 45 9.44 4.97 -4.71
C ARG A 45 9.28 4.10 -5.97
N ALA A 46 8.18 3.35 -6.06
CA ALA A 46 7.86 2.56 -7.25
C ALA A 46 7.68 3.45 -8.48
N ASP A 47 7.03 4.61 -8.32
CA ASP A 47 6.86 5.58 -9.39
C ASP A 47 8.19 6.01 -10.00
N ILE A 48 9.13 6.44 -9.13
CA ILE A 48 10.47 6.89 -9.51
C ILE A 48 11.28 5.75 -10.13
N LEU A 49 11.31 4.58 -9.49
CA LEU A 49 12.11 3.45 -9.97
C LEU A 49 11.68 3.01 -11.37
N HIS A 50 10.37 2.96 -11.62
CA HIS A 50 9.87 2.56 -12.93
C HIS A 50 9.99 3.67 -13.99
N SER A 51 9.91 4.95 -13.62
CA SER A 51 10.22 6.04 -14.55
C SER A 51 11.70 6.01 -14.96
N GLU A 52 12.61 5.84 -14.00
CA GLU A 52 14.04 5.70 -14.29
C GLU A 52 14.33 4.50 -15.18
N ARG A 53 13.68 3.36 -14.93
CA ARG A 53 13.82 2.17 -15.78
C ARG A 53 13.36 2.44 -17.21
N ALA A 54 12.22 3.11 -17.40
CA ALA A 54 11.73 3.46 -18.72
C ALA A 54 12.70 4.42 -19.46
N GLU A 55 13.27 5.38 -18.75
CA GLU A 55 14.29 6.28 -19.31
C GLU A 55 15.58 5.55 -19.69
N ARG A 56 16.06 4.63 -18.85
CA ARG A 56 17.24 3.80 -19.17
C ARG A 56 17.00 2.96 -20.41
N LEU A 57 15.86 2.28 -20.51
CA LEU A 57 15.51 1.48 -21.69
C LEU A 57 15.49 2.34 -22.97
N ARG A 58 14.92 3.56 -22.92
CA ARG A 58 14.97 4.49 -24.07
C ARG A 58 16.41 4.84 -24.46
N LYS A 59 17.26 5.17 -23.48
CA LYS A 59 18.67 5.52 -23.73
C LYS A 59 19.44 4.33 -24.29
N GLU A 60 19.26 3.14 -23.73
CA GLU A 60 19.90 1.91 -24.18
C GLU A 60 19.49 1.56 -25.62
N GLY A 61 18.20 1.65 -25.95
CA GLY A 61 17.72 1.40 -27.32
C GLY A 61 18.26 2.41 -28.34
N LEU A 62 18.33 3.70 -27.97
CA LEU A 62 18.96 4.73 -28.80
C LEU A 62 20.46 4.48 -29.03
N LEU A 63 21.18 4.07 -27.98
CA LEU A 63 22.61 3.77 -28.06
C LEU A 63 22.87 2.52 -28.91
N ASP A 64 22.07 1.45 -28.76
CA ASP A 64 22.23 0.22 -29.55
C ASP A 64 21.94 0.46 -31.03
N ALA A 65 20.88 1.21 -31.34
CA ALA A 65 20.57 1.64 -32.70
C ALA A 65 21.70 2.46 -33.33
N GLY A 66 22.24 3.45 -32.59
CA GLY A 66 23.36 4.27 -33.06
C GLY A 66 24.66 3.49 -33.23
N LEU A 67 24.96 2.55 -32.33
CA LEU A 67 26.14 1.69 -32.43
C LEU A 67 26.05 0.76 -33.65
N PHE A 68 24.87 0.22 -33.92
CA PHE A 68 24.64 -0.58 -35.12
C PHE A 68 24.79 0.27 -36.39
N GLN A 69 24.21 1.47 -36.42
CA GLN A 69 24.34 2.38 -37.55
C GLN A 69 25.82 2.67 -37.87
N MET A 70 26.63 3.03 -36.85
CA MET A 70 28.06 3.23 -37.02
C MET A 70 28.77 1.99 -37.59
N LYS A 71 28.46 0.79 -37.07
CA LYS A 71 29.07 -0.46 -37.56
C LYS A 71 28.64 -0.78 -38.99
N ALA A 72 27.38 -0.53 -39.32
CA ALA A 72 26.82 -0.75 -40.65
C ALA A 72 27.50 0.18 -41.68
N GLU A 73 27.65 1.47 -41.35
CA GLU A 73 28.38 2.44 -42.16
C GLU A 73 29.85 2.03 -42.36
N MET A 74 30.54 1.60 -41.29
CA MET A 74 31.93 1.14 -41.37
C MET A 74 32.12 -0.16 -42.16
N SER A 75 31.10 -0.99 -42.26
CA SER A 75 31.15 -2.28 -43.00
C SER A 75 30.59 -2.19 -44.41
N GLY A 76 30.15 -1.00 -44.86
CA GLY A 76 29.52 -0.81 -46.16
C GLY A 76 28.13 -1.42 -46.28
N LEU A 77 27.54 -1.87 -45.16
CA LEU A 77 26.17 -2.32 -45.04
C LEU A 77 25.25 -1.09 -45.04
N SER A 78 24.99 -0.52 -46.23
CA SER A 78 24.04 0.58 -46.40
C SER A 78 22.78 0.12 -47.12
N GLY A 79 21.63 0.70 -46.77
CA GLY A 79 20.35 0.49 -47.44
C GLY A 79 19.26 -0.12 -46.57
N ILE A 80 18.21 -0.61 -47.24
CA ILE A 80 16.90 -0.97 -46.66
C ILE A 80 17.00 -1.97 -45.49
N SER A 81 17.96 -2.88 -45.50
CA SER A 81 18.15 -3.87 -44.43
C SER A 81 18.67 -3.25 -43.12
N ALA A 82 19.54 -2.25 -43.21
CA ALA A 82 20.02 -1.53 -42.03
C ALA A 82 18.91 -0.67 -41.44
N ASP A 83 18.14 0.01 -42.30
CA ASP A 83 16.98 0.82 -41.89
C ASP A 83 15.88 -0.04 -41.25
N LEU A 84 15.60 -1.23 -41.80
CA LEU A 84 14.66 -2.20 -41.21
C LEU A 84 15.11 -2.64 -39.82
N TRP A 85 16.40 -2.93 -39.63
CA TRP A 85 16.92 -3.35 -38.33
C TRP A 85 16.83 -2.24 -37.29
N ILE A 86 17.22 -1.02 -37.67
CA ILE A 86 17.14 0.17 -36.80
C ILE A 86 15.68 0.47 -36.44
N GLY A 87 14.77 0.43 -37.43
CA GLY A 87 13.33 0.61 -37.22
C GLY A 87 12.74 -0.45 -36.28
N GLN A 88 13.12 -1.71 -36.46
CA GLN A 88 12.72 -2.80 -35.58
C GLN A 88 13.21 -2.58 -34.14
N ARG A 89 14.45 -2.10 -33.96
CA ARG A 89 14.99 -1.79 -32.62
C ARG A 89 14.25 -0.67 -31.92
N TYR A 90 13.90 0.39 -32.63
CA TYR A 90 13.07 1.45 -32.05
C TYR A 90 11.70 0.93 -31.64
N ALA A 91 11.04 0.13 -32.50
CA ALA A 91 9.75 -0.46 -32.19
C ALA A 91 9.80 -1.41 -30.98
N ASP A 92 10.84 -2.24 -30.87
CA ASP A 92 11.02 -3.14 -29.73
C ASP A 92 11.32 -2.37 -28.44
N THR A 93 12.15 -1.33 -28.51
CA THR A 93 12.43 -0.44 -27.37
C THR A 93 11.15 0.26 -26.89
N GLU A 94 10.32 0.75 -27.81
CA GLU A 94 9.06 1.40 -27.48
C GLU A 94 8.10 0.45 -26.77
N ARG A 95 7.96 -0.80 -27.26
CA ARG A 95 7.18 -1.85 -26.58
C ARG A 95 7.67 -2.15 -25.16
N GLU A 96 8.99 -2.21 -24.96
CA GLU A 96 9.56 -2.43 -23.63
C GLU A 96 9.29 -1.26 -22.68
N VAL A 97 9.34 -0.03 -23.19
CA VAL A 97 9.00 1.19 -22.45
C VAL A 97 7.53 1.20 -22.06
N GLU A 98 6.62 0.89 -22.98
CA GLU A 98 5.18 0.77 -22.70
C GLU A 98 4.91 -0.30 -21.63
N LYS A 99 5.57 -1.46 -21.74
CA LYS A 99 5.47 -2.53 -20.73
C LYS A 99 5.97 -2.07 -19.36
N ALA A 100 7.07 -1.32 -19.31
CA ALA A 100 7.59 -0.75 -18.06
C ALA A 100 6.60 0.26 -17.46
N GLN A 101 5.98 1.11 -18.28
CA GLN A 101 4.96 2.07 -17.83
C GLN A 101 3.66 1.39 -17.36
N SER A 102 3.21 0.35 -18.05
CA SER A 102 2.06 -0.46 -17.62
C SER A 102 2.32 -1.13 -16.27
N THR A 103 3.52 -1.68 -16.08
CA THR A 103 3.96 -2.28 -14.81
C THR A 103 4.02 -1.24 -13.68
N ARG A 104 4.54 -0.04 -13.98
CA ARG A 104 4.52 1.11 -13.06
C ARG A 104 3.10 1.40 -12.58
N PHE A 105 2.18 1.59 -13.51
CA PHE A 105 0.80 1.95 -13.22
C PHE A 105 0.13 0.90 -12.34
N SER A 106 0.27 -0.39 -12.69
CA SER A 106 -0.28 -1.49 -11.89
C SER A 106 0.28 -1.51 -10.45
N THR A 107 1.59 -1.32 -10.31
CA THR A 107 2.28 -1.34 -9.01
C THR A 107 1.87 -0.16 -8.14
N VAL A 108 1.87 1.05 -8.69
CA VAL A 108 1.44 2.27 -7.99
C VAL A 108 -0.02 2.15 -7.57
N GLN A 109 -0.91 1.69 -8.46
CA GLN A 109 -2.31 1.49 -8.12
C GLN A 109 -2.51 0.48 -6.99
N ARG A 110 -1.72 -0.61 -6.97
CA ARG A 110 -1.78 -1.59 -5.88
C ARG A 110 -1.46 -0.93 -4.54
N PHE A 111 -0.39 -0.15 -4.46
CA PHE A 111 -0.01 0.54 -3.22
C PHE A 111 -1.04 1.61 -2.79
N LEU A 112 -1.63 2.34 -3.74
CA LEU A 112 -2.69 3.30 -3.43
C LEU A 112 -3.96 2.60 -2.89
N LYS A 113 -4.34 1.46 -3.48
CA LYS A 113 -5.45 0.62 -2.97
C LYS A 113 -5.15 0.11 -1.56
N GLU A 114 -3.94 -0.38 -1.31
CA GLU A 114 -3.50 -0.84 0.01
C GLU A 114 -3.53 0.30 1.03
N GLN A 115 -3.03 1.49 0.67
CA GLN A 115 -3.11 2.68 1.51
C GLN A 115 -4.56 3.01 1.89
N GLN A 116 -5.47 3.00 0.92
CA GLN A 116 -6.88 3.31 1.16
C GLN A 116 -7.54 2.27 2.07
N TRP A 117 -7.27 0.99 1.84
CA TRP A 117 -7.75 -0.10 2.69
C TRP A 117 -7.23 0.02 4.13
N LEU A 118 -5.95 0.35 4.31
CA LEU A 118 -5.36 0.57 5.63
C LEU A 118 -5.94 1.79 6.35
N LYS A 119 -6.22 2.88 5.62
CA LYS A 119 -6.92 4.07 6.17
C LYS A 119 -8.32 3.71 6.66
N GLN A 120 -9.07 2.93 5.87
CA GLN A 120 -10.40 2.44 6.27
C GLN A 120 -10.33 1.54 7.50
N ASN A 121 -9.39 0.59 7.54
CA ASN A 121 -9.18 -0.27 8.71
C ASN A 121 -8.77 0.50 9.96
N ALA A 122 -7.98 1.57 9.81
CA ALA A 122 -7.64 2.44 10.93
C ALA A 122 -8.87 3.15 11.52
N THR A 123 -9.82 3.56 10.67
CA THR A 123 -11.10 4.14 11.10
C THR A 123 -11.99 3.10 11.74
N ASN A 124 -12.14 1.93 11.12
CA ASN A 124 -12.96 0.82 11.64
C ASN A 124 -12.46 0.34 13.01
N SER A 125 -11.14 0.29 13.22
CA SER A 125 -10.55 -0.08 14.52
C SER A 125 -10.95 0.91 15.61
N LYS A 126 -10.95 2.21 15.31
CA LYS A 126 -11.40 3.24 16.28
C LYS A 126 -12.88 3.11 16.62
N VAL A 127 -13.72 2.89 15.61
CA VAL A 127 -15.17 2.71 15.79
C VAL A 127 -15.45 1.44 16.61
N SER A 128 -14.74 0.34 16.34
CA SER A 128 -14.87 -0.91 17.10
C SER A 128 -14.53 -0.73 18.59
N GLY A 129 -13.49 0.03 18.92
CA GLY A 129 -13.17 0.38 20.32
C GLY A 129 -14.28 1.17 21.03
N ILE A 130 -14.99 2.03 20.29
CA ILE A 130 -16.13 2.80 20.84
C ILE A 130 -17.36 1.89 21.03
N VAL A 131 -17.70 1.09 20.03
CA VAL A 131 -18.86 0.18 20.08
C VAL A 131 -18.68 -0.88 21.17
N SER A 132 -17.50 -1.47 21.30
CA SER A 132 -17.18 -2.42 22.37
C SER A 132 -17.31 -1.78 23.75
N SER A 133 -16.82 -0.56 23.95
CA SER A 133 -16.99 0.18 25.20
C SER A 133 -18.47 0.39 25.57
N GLY A 134 -19.32 0.68 24.58
CA GLY A 134 -20.77 0.79 24.76
C GLY A 134 -21.44 -0.55 25.13
N GLY A 135 -21.02 -1.65 24.49
CA GLY A 135 -21.50 -3.00 24.81
C GLY A 135 -21.12 -3.46 26.23
N HIS A 136 -19.92 -3.13 26.68
CA HIS A 136 -19.52 -3.35 28.08
C HIS A 136 -20.35 -2.51 29.04
N GLY A 137 -20.76 -1.30 28.65
CA GLY A 137 -21.63 -0.43 29.46
C GLY A 137 -23.02 -1.02 29.66
N LEU A 138 -23.60 -1.61 28.61
CA LEU A 138 -24.87 -2.35 28.69
C LEU A 138 -24.74 -3.62 29.56
N THR A 139 -23.59 -4.29 29.49
CA THR A 139 -23.31 -5.48 30.31
C THR A 139 -23.16 -5.12 31.78
N LEU A 140 -22.45 -4.04 32.11
CA LEU A 140 -22.36 -3.50 33.46
C LEU A 140 -23.74 -3.12 34.00
N ALA A 141 -24.56 -2.43 33.21
CA ALA A 141 -25.92 -2.09 33.61
C ALA A 141 -26.73 -3.36 33.94
N LYS A 142 -26.69 -4.36 33.05
CA LYS A 142 -27.36 -5.65 33.28
C LYS A 142 -26.89 -6.32 34.57
N ASP A 143 -25.59 -6.39 34.82
CA ASP A 143 -25.02 -7.03 36.02
C ASP A 143 -25.40 -6.27 37.30
N LEU A 144 -25.46 -4.93 37.26
CA LEU A 144 -25.90 -4.11 38.40
C LEU A 144 -27.41 -4.22 38.69
N PHE A 145 -28.24 -4.48 37.68
CA PHE A 145 -29.70 -4.63 37.83
C PHE A 145 -30.15 -6.07 38.11
N LYS A 146 -29.27 -7.07 37.93
CA LYS A 146 -29.59 -8.49 38.17
C LYS A 146 -29.54 -8.90 39.65
N ASP A 147 -28.88 -8.09 40.49
CA ASP A 147 -28.77 -8.27 41.95
C ASP A 147 -29.89 -7.52 42.74
N LYS A 148 -31.01 -7.18 42.07
CA LYS A 148 -32.23 -6.64 42.71
C LYS A 148 -33.33 -7.69 42.83
#